data_AF-A0A0K3AYG3-F1
#
_entry.id   AF-A0A0K3AYG3-F1
#
_cell.length_a   1.000
_cell.length_b   1.000
_cell.length_c   1.000
_cell.angle_alpha   90.00
_cell.angle_beta   90.00
_cell.angle_gamma   90.00
#
_symmetry.space_group_name_H-M   'P 1'
#
loop_
_entity.id
_entity.type
_entity.pdbx_description
1 polymer ?
#
loop_
_entity_poly.entity_id
_entity_poly.type
_entity_poly.pdbx_seq_one_letter_code
_entity_poly.pdbx_strand_id
1 'polypeptide(L)'
;MPKVNVYLPDELADAVKAANLPLSAICQRALEQSVKRVTAIRATVLGDLAIDPTAQLSHFTDRSRTVLKMAIAKAQEDGADNVGTEHLLHAMLAEGDNLALRVLRAEEIEPAVIAVPLPTGSGSATQFSSPAANALELTVTEAISLGHNYVGCEHLLLGLLSEPDGTAGHVLRQLGLDLRSTRKAVAAALLGYAHLRAQPANNPATVIAAVVRQELQPIIERIERLEQG
;
A
#
# COMPACT_ATOMS: atom_id res chain seq x y z
N MET A 1 -14.12 -11.06 -30.30
CA MET A 1 -13.25 -10.98 -29.11
C MET A 1 -12.69 -12.37 -28.85
N PRO A 2 -11.36 -12.55 -28.75
CA PRO A 2 -10.79 -13.85 -28.38
C PRO A 2 -11.32 -14.25 -26.99
N LYS A 3 -11.90 -15.45 -26.89
CA LYS A 3 -12.35 -16.00 -25.61
C LYS A 3 -11.13 -16.64 -24.94
N VAL A 4 -10.67 -16.07 -23.84
CA VAL A 4 -9.67 -16.70 -22.97
C VAL A 4 -10.43 -17.67 -22.06
N ASN A 5 -10.14 -18.96 -22.17
CA ASN A 5 -10.69 -19.96 -21.26
C ASN A 5 -9.82 -19.97 -19.99
N VAL A 6 -10.40 -19.58 -18.86
CA VAL A 6 -9.76 -19.70 -17.55
C VAL A 6 -10.07 -21.08 -17.00
N TYR A 7 -9.05 -21.93 -16.86
CA TYR A 7 -9.20 -23.27 -16.29
C TYR A 7 -9.17 -23.20 -14.77
N LEU A 8 -10.20 -23.74 -14.14
CA LEU A 8 -10.26 -23.95 -12.68
C LEU A 8 -9.67 -25.33 -12.38
N PRO A 9 -8.99 -25.53 -11.24
CA PRO A 9 -8.66 -26.86 -10.75
C PRO A 9 -9.92 -27.73 -10.63
N ASP A 10 -9.81 -29.02 -10.96
CA ASP A 10 -10.97 -29.94 -11.03
C ASP A 10 -11.77 -29.94 -9.72
N GLU A 11 -11.09 -29.95 -8.58
CA GLU A 11 -11.71 -29.91 -7.25
C GLU A 11 -12.57 -28.66 -7.02
N LEU A 12 -12.10 -27.50 -7.50
CA LEU A 12 -12.85 -26.24 -7.41
C LEU A 12 -13.99 -26.20 -8.44
N ALA A 13 -13.75 -26.71 -9.65
CA ALA A 13 -14.77 -26.80 -10.69
C ALA A 13 -15.93 -27.71 -10.26
N ASP A 14 -15.63 -28.85 -9.63
CA ASP A 14 -16.60 -29.81 -9.14
C ASP A 14 -17.33 -29.29 -7.91
N ALA A 15 -16.65 -28.61 -6.98
CA ALA A 15 -17.28 -27.93 -5.85
C ALA A 15 -18.28 -26.85 -6.30
N VAL A 16 -17.92 -26.04 -7.31
CA VAL A 16 -18.79 -24.99 -7.87
C VAL A 16 -20.01 -25.60 -8.57
N LYS A 17 -19.81 -26.67 -9.37
CA LYS A 17 -20.90 -27.40 -10.03
C LYS A 17 -21.83 -28.07 -9.01
N ALA A 18 -21.28 -28.75 -8.01
CA ALA A 18 -22.04 -29.46 -6.98
C ALA A 18 -22.88 -28.50 -6.12
N ALA A 19 -22.34 -27.32 -5.82
CA ALA A 19 -23.04 -26.28 -5.08
C ALA A 19 -24.03 -25.46 -5.94
N ASN A 20 -24.11 -25.74 -7.25
CA ASN A 20 -24.94 -25.02 -8.23
C ASN A 20 -24.75 -23.49 -8.15
N LEU A 21 -23.52 -23.06 -7.85
CA LEU A 21 -23.16 -21.65 -7.69
C LEU A 21 -22.97 -21.05 -9.09
N PRO A 22 -23.87 -20.18 -9.59
CA PRO A 22 -23.54 -19.41 -10.78
C PRO A 22 -22.28 -18.60 -10.46
N LEU A 23 -21.34 -18.49 -11.41
CA LEU A 23 -20.24 -17.54 -11.30
C LEU A 23 -20.86 -16.15 -11.27
N SER A 24 -21.17 -15.67 -10.06
CA SER A 24 -22.09 -14.55 -9.85
C SER A 24 -21.54 -13.31 -10.55
N ALA A 25 -22.41 -12.36 -10.90
CA ALA A 25 -21.96 -11.06 -11.42
C ALA A 25 -20.94 -10.39 -10.47
N ILE A 26 -20.97 -10.72 -9.18
CA ILE A 26 -20.00 -10.29 -8.17
C ILE A 26 -18.63 -10.96 -8.41
N CYS A 27 -18.58 -12.28 -8.60
CA CYS A 27 -17.34 -13.01 -8.90
C CYS A 27 -16.70 -12.55 -10.22
N GLN A 28 -17.51 -12.30 -11.25
CA GLN A 28 -17.03 -11.80 -12.54
C GLN A 28 -16.41 -10.40 -12.41
N ARG A 29 -17.07 -9.48 -11.70
CA ARG A 29 -16.54 -8.14 -11.42
C ARG A 29 -15.27 -8.19 -10.57
N ALA A 30 -15.23 -9.05 -9.56
CA ALA A 30 -14.05 -9.22 -8.71
C ALA A 30 -12.84 -9.73 -9.51
N LEU A 31 -13.06 -10.71 -10.40
CA LEU A 31 -12.03 -11.22 -11.30
C LEU A 31 -11.58 -10.14 -12.29
N GLU A 32 -12.52 -9.42 -12.92
CA GLU A 32 -12.21 -8.33 -13.84
C GLU A 32 -11.35 -7.24 -13.17
N GLN A 33 -11.71 -6.82 -11.95
CA GLN A 33 -10.95 -5.84 -11.19
C GLN A 33 -9.55 -6.35 -10.83
N SER A 34 -9.43 -7.61 -10.44
CA SER A 34 -8.14 -8.23 -10.11
C SER A 34 -7.23 -8.28 -11.33
N VAL A 35 -7.75 -8.69 -12.48
CA VAL A 35 -7.01 -8.70 -13.75
C VAL A 35 -6.58 -7.30 -14.13
N LYS A 36 -7.49 -6.30 -14.08
CA LYS A 36 -7.16 -4.90 -14.39
C LYS A 36 -5.99 -4.37 -13.57
N ARG A 37 -5.96 -4.67 -12.26
CA ARG A 37 -4.86 -4.26 -11.37
C ARG A 37 -3.53 -4.87 -11.77
N VAL A 38 -3.50 -6.19 -12.02
CA VAL A 38 -2.28 -6.91 -12.45
C VAL A 38 -1.81 -6.42 -13.82
N THR A 39 -2.72 -6.16 -14.76
CA THR A 39 -2.34 -5.64 -16.08
C THR A 39 -1.82 -4.20 -16.01
N ALA A 40 -2.39 -3.35 -15.15
CA ALA A 40 -1.95 -1.98 -14.98
C ALA A 40 -0.53 -1.92 -14.41
N ILE A 41 -0.23 -2.72 -13.37
CA ILE A 41 1.13 -2.74 -12.82
C ILE A 41 2.15 -3.27 -13.83
N ARG A 42 1.81 -4.31 -14.61
CA ARG A 42 2.68 -4.82 -15.67
C ARG A 42 2.98 -3.78 -16.75
N ALA A 43 1.97 -3.00 -17.15
CA ALA A 43 2.15 -1.93 -18.11
C ALA A 43 3.09 -0.83 -17.58
N THR A 44 2.96 -0.45 -16.31
CA THR A 44 3.89 0.50 -15.65
C THR A 44 5.30 -0.07 -15.54
N VAL A 45 5.43 -1.34 -15.17
CA VAL A 45 6.71 -2.01 -14.95
C VAL A 45 7.50 -2.20 -16.25
N LEU A 46 6.81 -2.54 -17.35
CA LEU A 46 7.41 -2.76 -18.66
C LEU A 46 7.50 -1.48 -19.52
N GLY A 47 6.94 -0.37 -19.03
CA GLY A 47 6.86 0.91 -19.74
C GLY A 47 8.06 1.82 -19.50
N ASP A 48 8.16 2.86 -20.32
CA ASP A 48 9.09 3.98 -20.09
C ASP A 48 8.54 4.88 -18.97
N LEU A 49 9.36 5.11 -17.94
CA LEU A 49 9.00 5.89 -16.76
C LEU A 49 9.08 7.41 -16.97
N ALA A 50 9.43 7.89 -18.18
CA ALA A 50 9.53 9.31 -18.51
C ALA A 50 8.18 10.07 -18.50
N ILE A 51 7.05 9.39 -18.66
CA ILE A 51 5.68 9.97 -18.64
C ILE A 51 4.97 9.43 -17.40
N ASP A 52 4.25 10.27 -16.62
CA ASP A 52 3.71 9.94 -15.27
C ASP A 52 3.36 8.45 -15.11
N PRO A 53 4.29 7.66 -14.54
CA PRO A 53 4.21 6.20 -14.58
C PRO A 53 3.09 5.67 -13.67
N THR A 54 2.49 6.56 -12.87
CA THR A 54 1.44 6.22 -11.92
C THR A 54 0.04 6.53 -12.43
N ALA A 55 -0.11 7.15 -13.61
CA ALA A 55 -1.40 7.58 -14.15
C ALA A 55 -2.39 6.42 -14.32
N GLN A 56 -1.89 5.22 -14.64
CA GLN A 56 -2.71 4.02 -14.81
C GLN A 56 -2.95 3.24 -13.50
N LEU A 57 -2.30 3.65 -12.41
CA LEU A 57 -2.36 3.00 -11.10
C LEU A 57 -3.52 3.55 -10.24
N SER A 58 -4.73 3.59 -10.81
CA SER A 58 -5.92 4.14 -10.14
C SER A 58 -6.30 3.41 -8.85
N HIS A 59 -5.94 2.13 -8.73
CA HIS A 59 -6.15 1.31 -7.53
C HIS A 59 -5.09 1.51 -6.44
N PHE A 60 -3.98 2.17 -6.74
CA PHE A 60 -3.00 2.54 -5.72
C PHE A 60 -3.54 3.70 -4.91
N THR A 61 -3.17 3.78 -3.64
CA THR A 61 -3.45 4.99 -2.84
C THR A 61 -2.63 6.16 -3.36
N ASP A 62 -3.08 7.40 -3.11
CA ASP A 62 -2.28 8.60 -3.43
C ASP A 62 -0.88 8.50 -2.82
N ARG A 63 -0.81 8.04 -1.57
CA ARG A 63 0.44 7.87 -0.84
C ARG A 63 1.37 6.86 -1.52
N SER A 64 0.84 5.71 -1.94
CA SER A 64 1.63 4.71 -2.68
C SER A 64 2.09 5.22 -4.05
N ARG A 65 1.27 6.01 -4.76
CA ARG A 65 1.72 6.67 -6.00
C ARG A 65 2.85 7.66 -5.72
N THR A 66 2.77 8.43 -4.63
CA THR A 66 3.86 9.33 -4.20
C THR A 66 5.14 8.56 -3.92
N VAL A 67 5.08 7.44 -3.20
CA VAL A 67 6.24 6.56 -2.95
C VAL A 67 6.87 6.10 -4.26
N LEU A 68 6.08 5.66 -5.24
CA LEU A 68 6.62 5.26 -6.55
C LEU A 68 7.31 6.42 -7.27
N LYS A 69 6.71 7.62 -7.27
CA LYS A 69 7.33 8.82 -7.86
C LYS A 69 8.64 9.18 -7.17
N MET A 70 8.69 9.09 -5.83
CA MET A 70 9.89 9.33 -5.04
C MET A 70 10.99 8.30 -5.34
N ALA A 71 10.64 7.02 -5.52
CA ALA A 71 11.61 5.98 -5.86
C ALA A 71 12.26 6.22 -7.23
N ILE A 72 11.46 6.63 -8.22
CA ILE A 72 11.94 6.95 -9.57
C ILE A 72 12.84 8.19 -9.53
N ALA A 73 12.39 9.25 -8.86
CA ALA A 73 13.19 10.47 -8.69
C ALA A 73 14.51 10.17 -7.98
N LYS A 74 14.49 9.28 -6.97
CA LYS A 74 15.70 8.91 -6.24
C LYS A 74 16.69 8.13 -7.11
N ALA A 75 16.21 7.15 -7.89
CA ALA A 75 17.05 6.41 -8.81
C ALA A 75 17.68 7.31 -9.89
N GLN A 76 16.94 8.32 -10.35
CA GLN A 76 17.45 9.32 -11.29
C GLN A 76 18.49 10.25 -10.64
N GLU A 77 18.24 10.69 -9.40
CA GLU A 77 19.19 11.50 -8.61
C GLU A 77 20.51 10.75 -8.39
N ASP A 78 20.44 9.46 -8.09
CA ASP A 78 21.61 8.61 -7.85
C ASP A 78 22.30 8.16 -9.15
N GLY A 79 21.71 8.48 -10.31
CA GLY A 79 22.20 8.04 -11.62
C GLY A 79 22.18 6.52 -11.78
N ALA A 80 21.23 5.83 -11.17
CA ALA A 80 21.08 4.39 -11.32
C ALA A 80 20.67 4.02 -12.76
N ASP A 81 21.06 2.83 -13.21
CA ASP A 81 20.63 2.31 -14.51
C ASP A 81 19.12 2.00 -14.52
N ASN A 82 18.60 1.53 -13.39
CA ASN A 82 17.22 1.12 -13.21
C ASN A 82 16.69 1.52 -11.83
N VAL A 83 15.37 1.62 -11.72
CA VAL A 83 14.69 1.75 -10.43
C VAL A 83 14.68 0.38 -9.74
N GLY A 84 15.56 0.22 -8.76
CA GLY A 84 15.72 -0.98 -7.94
C GLY A 84 14.77 -1.07 -6.74
N THR A 85 14.78 -2.24 -6.08
CA THR A 85 13.97 -2.49 -4.86
C THR A 85 14.40 -1.58 -3.70
N GLU A 86 15.68 -1.24 -3.65
CA GLU A 86 16.29 -0.33 -2.69
C GLU A 86 15.72 1.09 -2.81
N HIS A 87 15.46 1.57 -4.03
CA HIS A 87 14.82 2.86 -4.25
C HIS A 87 13.35 2.85 -3.77
N LEU A 88 12.64 1.74 -4.00
CA LEU A 88 11.27 1.55 -3.50
C LEU A 88 11.22 1.56 -1.96
N LEU A 89 12.12 0.83 -1.30
CA LEU A 89 12.22 0.82 0.16
C LEU A 89 12.62 2.19 0.70
N HIS A 90 13.64 2.83 0.11
CA HIS A 90 14.08 4.16 0.50
C HIS A 90 12.92 5.18 0.42
N ALA A 91 12.19 5.20 -0.70
CA ALA A 91 11.06 6.10 -0.90
C ALA A 91 9.92 5.83 0.08
N MET A 92 9.62 4.56 0.39
CA MET A 92 8.62 4.18 1.38
C MET A 92 8.99 4.68 2.79
N LEU A 93 10.27 4.61 3.15
CA LEU A 93 10.78 5.15 4.42
C LEU A 93 10.73 6.69 4.43
N ALA A 94 11.16 7.32 3.35
CA ALA A 94 11.25 8.77 3.21
C ALA A 94 9.87 9.46 3.17
N GLU A 95 8.83 8.78 2.71
CA GLU A 95 7.46 9.32 2.73
C GLU A 95 6.94 9.56 4.16
N GLY A 96 7.42 8.78 5.14
CA GLY A 96 7.41 9.15 6.56
C GLY A 96 6.19 8.76 7.42
N ASP A 97 4.96 8.76 6.90
CA ASP A 97 3.76 8.43 7.73
C ASP A 97 2.79 7.44 7.05
N ASN A 98 3.33 6.45 6.36
CA ASN A 98 2.53 5.37 5.79
C ASN A 98 2.33 4.20 6.78
N LEU A 99 1.35 3.37 6.46
CA LEU A 99 1.00 2.20 7.26
C LEU A 99 2.14 1.17 7.34
N ALA A 100 3.00 1.06 6.32
CA ALA A 100 4.15 0.16 6.37
C ALA A 100 5.10 0.52 7.51
N LEU A 101 5.33 1.81 7.78
CA LEU A 101 6.18 2.24 8.89
C LEU A 101 5.58 1.90 10.25
N ARG A 102 4.25 1.88 10.35
CA ARG A 102 3.55 1.47 11.57
C ARG A 102 3.62 -0.04 11.78
N VAL A 103 3.55 -0.79 10.69
CA VAL A 103 3.77 -2.25 10.70
C VAL A 103 5.21 -2.58 11.09
N LEU A 104 6.21 -1.87 10.56
CA LEU A 104 7.62 -2.04 10.96
C LEU A 104 7.78 -1.85 12.47
N ARG A 105 7.20 -0.79 13.05
CA ARG A 105 7.24 -0.57 14.50
C ARG A 105 6.50 -1.63 15.31
N ALA A 106 5.41 -2.19 14.76
CA ALA A 106 4.68 -3.30 15.40
C ALA A 106 5.48 -4.61 15.39
N GLU A 107 6.35 -4.79 14.40
CA GLU A 107 7.37 -5.87 14.35
C GLU A 107 8.67 -5.45 15.07
N GLU A 108 8.63 -4.42 15.93
CA GLU A 108 9.75 -3.94 16.76
C GLU A 108 10.95 -3.40 15.99
N ILE A 109 10.74 -2.96 14.75
CA ILE A 109 11.78 -2.40 13.88
C ILE A 109 11.53 -0.91 13.67
N GLU A 110 12.46 -0.09 14.15
CA GLU A 110 12.36 1.36 13.99
C GLU A 110 12.72 1.77 12.54
N PRO A 111 11.83 2.42 11.78
CA PRO A 111 12.10 2.80 10.39
C PRO A 111 13.38 3.63 10.20
N ALA A 112 13.74 4.47 11.18
CA ALA A 112 14.92 5.33 11.10
C ALA A 112 16.25 4.56 11.08
N VAL A 113 16.28 3.31 11.54
CA VAL A 113 17.51 2.49 11.53
C VAL A 113 17.66 1.70 10.23
N ILE A 114 16.64 1.66 9.37
CA ILE A 114 16.68 0.92 8.12
C ILE A 114 17.49 1.72 7.10
N ALA A 115 18.73 1.29 6.88
CA ALA A 115 19.57 1.78 5.81
C ALA A 115 19.52 0.78 4.64
N VAL A 116 19.29 1.28 3.43
CA VAL A 116 19.37 0.48 2.21
C VAL A 116 20.49 1.03 1.33
N PRO A 117 21.43 0.19 0.87
CA PRO A 117 22.45 0.62 -0.08
C PRO A 117 21.78 1.07 -1.38
N LEU A 118 22.10 2.29 -1.83
CA LEU A 118 21.60 2.83 -3.09
C LEU A 118 22.74 2.80 -4.12
N PRO A 119 22.54 2.18 -5.29
CA PRO A 119 23.55 2.16 -6.33
C PRO A 119 23.71 3.57 -6.92
N THR A 120 24.94 4.03 -7.03
CA THR A 120 25.28 5.28 -7.72
C THR A 120 25.80 4.98 -9.12
N GLY A 121 25.46 5.82 -10.10
CA GLY A 121 25.93 5.66 -11.46
C GLY A 121 25.76 6.91 -12.33
N SER A 122 25.73 6.70 -13.65
CA SER A 122 25.45 7.73 -14.65
C SER A 122 24.26 7.38 -15.56
N GLY A 123 23.41 6.47 -15.11
CA GLY A 123 22.20 6.02 -15.78
C GLY A 123 21.04 7.01 -15.64
N SER A 124 19.93 6.69 -16.32
CA SER A 124 18.74 7.54 -16.42
C SER A 124 17.50 6.93 -15.74
N ALA A 125 17.64 5.74 -15.13
CA ALA A 125 16.59 4.97 -14.46
C ALA A 125 15.20 5.04 -15.13
N THR A 126 15.12 4.75 -16.44
CA THR A 126 13.87 4.83 -17.22
C THR A 126 13.00 3.59 -17.11
N GLN A 127 13.47 2.55 -16.42
CA GLN A 127 12.81 1.27 -16.24
C GLN A 127 13.00 0.75 -14.81
N PHE A 128 12.10 -0.13 -14.38
CA PHE A 128 12.30 -0.91 -13.16
C PHE A 128 13.26 -2.08 -13.42
N SER A 129 14.11 -2.39 -12.45
CA SER A 129 14.90 -3.62 -12.46
C SER A 129 13.98 -4.85 -12.39
N SER A 130 14.44 -6.03 -12.82
CA SER A 130 13.64 -7.27 -12.74
C SER A 130 13.16 -7.62 -11.31
N PRO A 131 13.98 -7.48 -10.25
CA PRO A 131 13.49 -7.67 -8.88
C PRO A 131 12.46 -6.61 -8.45
N ALA A 132 12.63 -5.35 -8.85
CA ALA A 132 11.66 -4.29 -8.52
C ALA A 132 10.32 -4.49 -9.23
N ALA A 133 10.37 -4.87 -10.50
CA ALA A 133 9.24 -5.29 -11.30
C ALA A 133 8.44 -6.40 -10.60
N ASN A 134 9.12 -7.47 -10.19
CA ASN A 134 8.49 -8.60 -9.52
C ASN A 134 7.94 -8.22 -8.13
N ALA A 135 8.66 -7.41 -7.34
CA ALA A 135 8.17 -6.89 -6.07
C ALA A 135 6.86 -6.09 -6.21
N LEU A 136 6.71 -5.32 -7.30
CA LEU A 136 5.48 -4.57 -7.58
C LEU A 136 4.32 -5.48 -8.01
N GLU A 137 4.58 -6.55 -8.77
CA GLU A 137 3.57 -7.59 -9.06
C GLU A 137 3.13 -8.31 -7.77
N LEU A 138 4.07 -8.66 -6.90
CA LEU A 138 3.81 -9.26 -5.59
C LEU A 138 3.02 -8.31 -4.69
N THR A 139 3.31 -7.01 -4.74
CA THR A 139 2.54 -5.97 -4.02
C THR A 139 1.05 -6.00 -4.37
N VAL A 140 0.73 -6.08 -5.66
CA VAL A 140 -0.67 -6.19 -6.11
C VAL A 140 -1.28 -7.53 -5.69
N THR A 141 -0.50 -8.61 -5.75
CA THR A 141 -0.93 -9.95 -5.32
C THR A 141 -1.28 -9.97 -3.84
N GLU A 142 -0.45 -9.40 -2.97
CA GLU A 142 -0.70 -9.32 -1.52
C GLU A 142 -1.97 -8.51 -1.21
N ALA A 143 -2.20 -7.40 -1.90
CA ALA A 143 -3.44 -6.62 -1.75
C ALA A 143 -4.69 -7.44 -2.10
N ILE A 144 -4.63 -8.22 -3.19
CA ILE A 144 -5.73 -9.10 -3.61
C ILE A 144 -5.93 -10.24 -2.61
N SER A 145 -4.84 -10.87 -2.16
CA SER A 145 -4.89 -11.98 -1.18
C SER A 145 -5.46 -11.55 0.17
N LEU A 146 -5.24 -10.30 0.59
CA LEU A 146 -5.85 -9.72 1.79
C LEU A 146 -7.29 -9.24 1.56
N GLY A 147 -7.83 -9.34 0.34
CA GLY A 147 -9.18 -8.92 0.00
C GLY A 147 -9.34 -7.39 -0.08
N HIS A 148 -8.25 -6.64 -0.20
CA HIS A 148 -8.29 -5.18 -0.29
C HIS A 148 -8.61 -4.72 -1.70
N ASN A 149 -9.45 -3.67 -1.80
CA ASN A 149 -9.83 -3.06 -3.07
C ASN A 149 -8.90 -1.91 -3.52
N TYR A 150 -7.82 -1.69 -2.78
CA TYR A 150 -6.80 -0.69 -3.01
C TYR A 150 -5.40 -1.28 -2.76
N VAL A 151 -4.36 -0.58 -3.23
CA VAL A 151 -2.96 -0.93 -3.00
C VAL A 151 -2.27 0.19 -2.23
N GLY A 152 -2.08 -0.01 -0.92
CA GLY A 152 -1.31 0.86 -0.03
C GLY A 152 0.17 0.46 0.12
N CYS A 153 0.89 1.21 0.96
CA CYS A 153 2.33 0.99 1.22
C CYS A 153 2.57 -0.28 2.05
N GLU A 154 1.61 -0.69 2.87
CA GLU A 154 1.62 -1.95 3.60
C GLU A 154 1.71 -3.16 2.66
N HIS A 155 1.08 -3.10 1.48
CA HIS A 155 1.24 -4.13 0.47
C HIS A 155 2.60 -4.03 -0.22
N LEU A 156 3.13 -2.82 -0.40
CA LEU A 156 4.47 -2.63 -0.94
C LEU A 156 5.52 -3.26 -0.03
N LEU A 157 5.39 -3.08 1.29
CA LEU A 157 6.24 -3.76 2.26
C LEU A 157 6.20 -5.29 2.11
N LEU A 158 5.00 -5.87 1.99
CA LEU A 158 4.85 -7.31 1.78
C LEU A 158 5.44 -7.75 0.43
N GLY A 159 5.23 -6.98 -0.64
CA GLY A 159 5.78 -7.26 -1.96
C GLY A 159 7.31 -7.24 -1.99
N LEU A 160 7.93 -6.22 -1.36
CA LEU A 160 9.38 -6.14 -1.21
C LEU A 160 9.94 -7.28 -0.36
N LEU A 161 9.23 -7.67 0.71
CA LEU A 161 9.64 -8.77 1.58
C LEU A 161 9.51 -10.14 0.89
N SER A 162 8.50 -10.31 0.03
CA SER A 162 8.28 -11.51 -0.78
C SER A 162 9.27 -11.65 -1.95
N GLU A 163 9.87 -10.56 -2.42
CA GLU A 163 10.80 -10.57 -3.55
C GLU A 163 12.14 -11.24 -3.21
N PRO A 164 12.45 -12.45 -3.71
CA PRO A 164 13.58 -13.24 -3.21
C PRO A 164 14.93 -12.57 -3.41
N ASP A 165 15.14 -11.94 -4.56
CA ASP A 165 16.45 -11.50 -5.05
C ASP A 165 16.68 -9.98 -4.91
N GLY A 166 15.70 -9.27 -4.35
CA GLY A 166 15.76 -7.82 -4.17
C GLY A 166 16.57 -7.39 -2.95
N THR A 167 17.44 -6.38 -3.12
CA THR A 167 18.20 -5.72 -2.04
C THR A 167 17.30 -5.34 -0.86
N ALA A 168 16.13 -4.75 -1.12
CA ALA A 168 15.20 -4.37 -0.06
C ALA A 168 14.69 -5.59 0.73
N GLY A 169 14.30 -6.67 0.03
CA GLY A 169 13.84 -7.90 0.66
C GLY A 169 14.92 -8.51 1.53
N HIS A 170 16.18 -8.51 1.07
CA HIS A 170 17.31 -8.97 1.86
C HIS A 170 17.51 -8.13 3.14
N VAL A 171 17.52 -6.79 3.03
CA VAL A 171 17.67 -5.89 4.18
C VAL A 171 16.54 -6.12 5.20
N LEU A 172 15.30 -6.19 4.75
CA LEU A 172 14.15 -6.42 5.63
C LEU A 172 14.23 -7.77 6.36
N ARG A 173 14.58 -8.86 5.65
CA ARG A 173 14.75 -10.18 6.28
C ARG A 173 15.93 -10.23 7.25
N GLN A 174 17.03 -9.54 6.93
CA GLN A 174 18.19 -9.45 7.83
C GLN A 174 17.86 -8.72 9.14
N LEU A 175 16.92 -7.77 9.09
CA LEU A 175 16.38 -7.10 10.28
C LEU A 175 15.36 -7.95 11.05
N GLY A 176 15.07 -9.16 10.59
CA GLY A 176 14.21 -10.12 11.27
C GLY A 176 12.75 -10.12 10.83
N LEU A 177 12.37 -9.37 9.78
CA LEU A 177 11.02 -9.48 9.25
C LEU A 177 10.77 -10.86 8.64
N ASP A 178 9.70 -11.50 9.10
CA ASP A 178 9.12 -12.68 8.46
C ASP A 178 7.85 -12.31 7.69
N LEU A 179 7.67 -12.89 6.51
CA LEU A 179 6.54 -12.59 5.65
C LEU A 179 5.19 -12.95 6.30
N ARG A 180 5.17 -14.05 7.07
CA ARG A 180 3.93 -14.53 7.70
C ARG A 180 3.56 -13.69 8.91
N SER A 181 4.51 -13.30 9.77
CA SER A 181 4.24 -12.39 10.89
C SER A 181 3.80 -11.02 10.37
N THR A 182 4.56 -10.45 9.43
CA THR A 182 4.29 -9.13 8.85
C THR A 182 2.89 -9.07 8.21
N ARG A 183 2.47 -10.11 7.49
CA ARG A 183 1.11 -10.18 6.93
C ARG A 183 0.02 -10.14 8.01
N LYS A 184 0.24 -10.78 9.16
CA LYS A 184 -0.69 -10.71 10.30
C LYS A 184 -0.69 -9.32 10.92
N ALA A 185 0.48 -8.68 11.06
CA ALA A 185 0.59 -7.32 11.57
C ALA A 185 -0.13 -6.32 10.66
N VAL A 186 -0.01 -6.44 9.34
CA VAL A 186 -0.79 -5.64 8.36
C VAL A 186 -2.29 -5.81 8.58
N ALA A 187 -2.77 -7.06 8.68
CA ALA A 187 -4.20 -7.33 8.91
C ALA A 187 -4.68 -6.74 10.25
N ALA A 188 -3.90 -6.89 11.32
CA ALA A 188 -4.22 -6.36 12.64
C ALA A 188 -4.24 -4.82 12.64
N ALA A 189 -3.25 -4.17 12.02
CA ALA A 189 -3.17 -2.72 11.95
C ALA A 189 -4.39 -2.12 11.24
N LEU A 190 -4.83 -2.73 10.12
CA LEU A 190 -6.00 -2.28 9.38
C LEU A 190 -7.32 -2.43 10.16
N LEU A 191 -7.47 -3.53 10.91
CA LEU A 191 -8.61 -3.70 11.82
C LEU A 191 -8.61 -2.63 12.92
N GLY A 192 -7.44 -2.33 13.50
CA GLY A 192 -7.27 -1.25 14.47
C GLY A 192 -7.69 0.11 13.91
N TYR A 193 -7.28 0.43 12.67
CA TYR A 193 -7.70 1.66 11.98
C TYR A 193 -9.21 1.73 11.72
N ALA A 194 -9.82 0.63 11.28
CA ALA A 194 -11.26 0.57 11.08
C ALA A 194 -12.02 0.82 12.40
N HIS A 195 -11.52 0.27 13.51
CA HIS A 195 -12.10 0.47 14.84
C HIS A 195 -11.95 1.92 15.33
N LEU A 196 -10.76 2.51 15.18
CA LEU A 196 -10.51 3.91 15.54
C LEU A 196 -11.37 4.88 14.71
N ARG A 197 -11.56 4.60 13.42
CA ARG A 197 -12.40 5.42 12.53
C ARG A 197 -13.91 5.25 12.80
N ALA A 198 -14.32 4.09 13.29
CA ALA A 198 -15.71 3.81 13.69
C ALA A 198 -16.09 4.41 15.05
N GLN A 199 -15.12 4.87 15.86
CA GLN A 199 -15.36 5.53 17.14
C GLN A 199 -15.13 7.06 17.06
N PRO A 200 -16.14 7.86 16.67
CA PRO A 200 -16.00 9.32 16.58
C PRO A 200 -15.72 10.00 17.93
N ALA A 201 -16.02 9.34 19.05
CA ALA A 201 -15.82 9.86 20.40
C ALA A 201 -14.35 9.89 20.86
N ASN A 202 -13.43 9.22 20.15
CA ASN A 202 -12.00 9.17 20.49
C ASN A 202 -11.12 9.98 19.52
N ASN A 203 -11.72 10.76 18.61
CA ASN A 203 -10.94 11.71 17.81
C ASN A 203 -10.51 12.88 18.72
N PRO A 204 -9.21 13.09 18.96
CA PRO A 204 -8.73 14.15 19.85
C PRO A 204 -9.22 15.53 19.43
N ALA A 205 -9.40 15.80 18.14
CA ALA A 205 -9.97 17.08 17.68
C ALA A 205 -11.44 17.25 18.11
N THR A 206 -12.24 16.18 18.08
CA THR A 206 -13.64 16.20 18.53
C THR A 206 -13.74 16.30 20.04
N VAL A 207 -12.86 15.60 20.76
CA VAL A 207 -12.77 15.68 22.23
C VAL A 207 -12.36 17.09 22.65
N ILE A 208 -11.32 17.67 22.03
CA ILE A 208 -10.88 19.04 22.31
C ILE A 208 -11.98 20.04 21.96
N ALA A 209 -12.66 19.90 20.82
CA ALA A 209 -13.76 20.79 20.44
C ALA A 209 -14.95 20.70 21.41
N ALA A 210 -15.24 19.50 21.94
CA ALA A 210 -16.28 19.29 22.94
C ALA A 210 -15.92 19.95 24.28
N VAL A 211 -14.68 19.75 24.75
CA VAL A 211 -14.16 20.37 25.98
C VAL A 211 -14.15 21.90 25.86
N VAL A 212 -13.62 22.44 24.76
CA VAL A 212 -13.60 23.90 24.51
C VAL A 212 -15.01 24.47 24.49
N ARG A 213 -15.97 23.79 23.84
CA ARG A 213 -17.37 24.22 23.83
C ARG A 213 -17.99 24.22 25.22
N GLN A 214 -17.71 23.20 26.02
CA GLN A 214 -18.17 23.09 27.40
C GLN A 214 -17.64 24.23 28.29
N GLU A 215 -16.36 24.58 28.16
CA GLU A 215 -15.74 25.66 28.95
C GLU A 215 -16.21 27.06 28.51
N LEU A 216 -16.52 27.26 27.23
CA LEU A 216 -16.99 28.56 26.71
C LEU A 216 -18.49 28.79 26.92
N GLN A 217 -19.28 27.73 27.12
CA GLN A 217 -20.73 27.80 27.32
C GLN A 217 -21.18 28.82 28.40
N PRO A 218 -20.60 28.86 29.62
CA PRO A 218 -21.00 29.83 30.63
C PRO A 218 -20.67 31.29 30.27
N ILE A 219 -19.66 31.51 29.42
CA ILE A 219 -19.30 32.84 28.93
C ILE A 219 -20.29 33.29 27.86
N ILE A 220 -20.64 32.40 26.93
CA ILE A 220 -21.62 32.66 25.87
C ILE A 220 -22.99 33.00 26.50
N GLU A 221 -23.47 32.21 27.44
CA GLU A 221 -24.74 32.45 28.15
C GLU A 221 -24.75 33.76 28.96
N ARG A 222 -23.58 34.26 29.36
CA ARG A 222 -23.46 35.54 30.05
C ARG A 222 -23.48 36.72 29.08
N ILE A 223 -22.89 36.57 27.90
CA ILE A 223 -22.96 37.56 26.82
C ILE A 223 -24.40 37.68 26.31
N GLU A 224 -25.06 36.56 26.02
CA GLU A 224 -26.45 36.56 25.55
C GLU A 224 -27.42 37.22 26.54
N ARG A 225 -27.23 37.03 27.85
CA ARG A 225 -28.02 37.72 28.88
C ARG A 225 -27.77 39.22 28.94
N LEU A 226 -26.56 39.68 28.61
CA LEU A 226 -26.23 41.10 28.56
C LEU A 226 -26.75 41.78 27.30
N GLU A 227 -26.94 41.03 26.21
CA GLU A 227 -27.49 41.54 24.96
C GLU A 227 -29.02 41.60 24.96
N GLN A 228 -29.68 40.87 25.87
CA GLN A 228 -31.15 40.82 26.00
C GLN A 228 -31.73 41.78 27.04
N GLY A 229 -30.89 42.56 27.74
CA GLY A 229 -31.30 43.56 28.75
C GLY A 229 -30.89 44.97 28.35
#